data_AF-A0A959ZRH3-F1
#
_entry.id   AF-A0A959ZRH3-F1
#
_cell.length_a   1.000
_cell.length_b   1.000
_cell.length_c   1.000
_cell.angle_alpha   90.00
_cell.angle_beta   90.00
_cell.angle_gamma   90.00
#
_symmetry.space_group_name_H-M   'P 1'
#
loop_
_entity.id
_entity.type
_entity.pdbx_description
1 polymer ?
#
loop_
_entity_poly.entity_id
_entity_poly.type
_entity_poly.pdbx_seq_one_letter_code
_entity_poly.pdbx_strand_id
1 'polypeptide(L)'
;MTPLDWGIAAFTFFLALWGFRQGLIVGALGLAGLVGGAILGSRLAPVFLDHGSNSPYAPMAALVGAIVIGSITLALAVTLGERVRDSAVRHPFWEVIDGIGGAMLIAAIGLGIVWVLAAAAVYYPSSDGLRRDVQNSLLVGAVNDLMPPSGPLMQALHRIDPVPQFASSPGEIARPDVGTGSEAAVREAANSVVKVSGTCQGFGIMGSGWAVGPDTFVTNAHVVAGQDDTRIETNDGQSASATPIAYSPRNDIAILRADLDVPALPALARAPRGTAAAVIGYPNDGPLTITPARAGQTRLLLGDDAYGSGPFERLMLTLRGSVRHGNSGGPLVDAEGRVLGTVFAATTEGPAGGLAIPNRVLARISNQATGEEVDTGACA
;
A
#
# COMPACT_ATOMS: atom_id res chain seq x y z
N MET A 1 -26.61 5.25 -7.18
CA MET A 1 -26.68 4.64 -5.84
C MET A 1 -26.72 3.13 -6.00
N THR A 2 -25.69 2.45 -5.53
CA THR A 2 -25.54 0.99 -5.55
C THR A 2 -26.34 0.33 -4.42
N PRO A 3 -26.56 -1.00 -4.43
CA PRO A 3 -27.12 -1.72 -3.28
C PRO A 3 -26.30 -1.51 -2.00
N LEU A 4 -24.97 -1.34 -2.15
CA LEU A 4 -24.08 -0.99 -1.06
C LEU A 4 -24.39 0.39 -0.48
N ASP A 5 -24.68 1.40 -1.31
CA ASP A 5 -25.07 2.73 -0.82
C ASP A 5 -26.33 2.68 0.07
N TRP A 6 -27.33 1.87 -0.32
CA TRP A 6 -28.52 1.68 0.50
C TRP A 6 -28.22 0.94 1.81
N GLY A 7 -27.32 -0.04 1.77
CA GLY A 7 -26.83 -0.73 2.96
C GLY A 7 -26.13 0.22 3.93
N ILE A 8 -25.21 1.06 3.43
CA ILE A 8 -24.48 2.06 4.22
C ILE A 8 -25.47 3.09 4.79
N ALA A 9 -26.39 3.61 3.98
CA ALA A 9 -27.38 4.58 4.43
C ALA A 9 -28.27 4.00 5.54
N ALA A 10 -28.77 2.77 5.38
CA ALA A 10 -29.55 2.10 6.42
C ALA A 10 -28.75 1.87 7.70
N PHE A 11 -27.52 1.35 7.57
CA PHE A 11 -26.61 1.12 8.70
C PHE A 11 -26.34 2.40 9.49
N THR A 12 -25.94 3.47 8.80
CA THR A 12 -25.65 4.77 9.40
C THR A 12 -26.91 5.39 10.01
N PHE A 13 -28.09 5.21 9.40
CA PHE A 13 -29.36 5.67 9.95
C PHE A 13 -29.72 4.97 11.26
N PHE A 14 -29.59 3.64 11.34
CA PHE A 14 -29.85 2.90 12.58
C PHE A 14 -28.87 3.28 13.69
N LEU A 15 -27.59 3.47 13.34
CA LEU A 15 -26.57 3.97 14.25
C LEU A 15 -26.88 5.39 14.74
N ALA A 16 -27.32 6.29 13.87
CA ALA A 16 -27.74 7.64 14.22
C ALA A 16 -28.96 7.63 15.16
N LEU A 17 -29.95 6.76 14.91
CA LEU A 17 -31.11 6.60 15.81
C LEU A 17 -30.68 6.08 17.19
N TRP A 18 -29.75 5.14 17.24
CA TRP A 18 -29.22 4.64 18.50
C TRP A 18 -28.43 5.72 19.25
N GLY A 19 -27.56 6.45 18.54
CA GLY A 19 -26.83 7.59 19.08
C GLY A 19 -27.74 8.71 19.58
N PHE A 20 -28.85 8.98 18.90
CA PHE A 20 -29.85 9.95 19.33
C PHE A 20 -30.47 9.59 20.69
N ARG A 21 -30.76 8.30 20.89
CA ARG A 21 -31.32 7.81 22.16
C ARG A 21 -30.30 7.83 23.29
N GLN A 22 -29.03 7.59 22.97
CA GLN A 22 -27.95 7.54 23.95
C GLN A 22 -27.46 8.94 24.37
N GLY A 23 -27.40 9.87 23.43
CA GLY A 23 -26.94 11.25 23.67
C GLY A 23 -25.43 11.44 23.48
N LEU A 24 -25.03 12.67 23.18
CA LEU A 24 -23.64 13.06 22.95
C LEU A 24 -22.78 12.86 24.19
N ILE A 25 -23.27 13.25 25.37
CA ILE A 25 -22.49 13.15 26.63
C ILE A 25 -22.08 11.71 26.89
N VAL A 26 -23.04 10.79 26.80
CA VAL A 26 -22.80 9.35 27.04
C VAL A 26 -21.91 8.78 25.93
N GLY A 27 -22.18 9.11 24.66
CA GLY A 27 -21.38 8.66 23.53
C GLY A 27 -19.92 9.13 23.59
N ALA A 28 -19.69 10.40 23.89
CA ALA A 28 -18.35 11.00 23.95
C ALA A 28 -17.54 10.44 25.14
N LEU A 29 -18.15 10.33 26.32
CA LEU A 29 -17.51 9.72 27.49
C LEU A 29 -17.22 8.24 27.25
N GLY A 30 -18.15 7.50 26.65
CA GLY A 30 -17.94 6.11 26.27
C GLY A 30 -16.75 5.94 25.31
N LEU A 31 -16.67 6.77 24.26
CA LEU A 31 -15.55 6.75 23.32
C LEU A 31 -14.22 7.08 24.01
N ALA A 32 -14.19 8.12 24.84
CA ALA A 32 -13.00 8.50 25.60
C ALA A 32 -12.55 7.39 26.56
N GLY A 33 -13.51 6.73 27.24
CA GLY A 33 -13.28 5.58 28.09
C GLY A 33 -12.66 4.42 27.32
N LEU A 34 -13.27 4.04 26.20
CA LEU A 34 -12.77 2.97 25.34
C LEU A 34 -11.34 3.23 24.83
N VAL A 35 -11.08 4.41 24.29
CA VAL A 35 -9.76 4.77 23.74
C VAL A 35 -8.72 4.81 24.87
N GLY A 36 -9.03 5.49 25.98
CA GLY A 36 -8.13 5.56 27.13
C GLY A 36 -7.83 4.18 27.72
N GLY A 37 -8.84 3.33 27.88
CA GLY A 37 -8.68 1.97 28.38
C GLY A 37 -7.95 1.05 27.41
N ALA A 38 -8.17 1.19 26.11
CA ALA A 38 -7.44 0.42 25.11
C ALA A 38 -5.94 0.75 25.14
N ILE A 39 -5.58 2.04 25.20
CA ILE A 39 -4.18 2.50 25.32
C ILE A 39 -3.55 2.02 26.63
N LEU A 40 -4.29 2.13 27.73
CA LEU A 40 -3.81 1.68 29.04
C LEU A 40 -3.60 0.16 29.04
N GLY A 41 -4.57 -0.58 28.53
CA GLY A 41 -4.53 -2.04 28.50
C GLY A 41 -3.47 -2.59 27.57
N SER A 42 -3.25 -1.96 26.41
CA SER A 42 -2.19 -2.36 25.49
C SER A 42 -0.79 -2.20 26.09
N ARG A 43 -0.62 -1.25 27.02
CA ARG A 43 0.66 -1.00 27.70
C ARG A 43 0.83 -1.83 28.97
N LEU A 44 -0.25 -2.09 29.71
CA LEU A 44 -0.19 -2.84 30.96
C LEU A 44 -0.07 -4.35 30.73
N ALA A 45 -0.82 -4.91 29.77
CA ALA A 45 -0.88 -6.37 29.62
C ALA A 45 0.47 -7.04 29.31
N PRO A 46 1.36 -6.48 28.47
CA PRO A 46 2.68 -7.07 28.23
C PRO A 46 3.59 -7.09 29.48
N VAL A 47 3.35 -6.24 30.48
CA VAL A 47 4.16 -6.20 31.71
C VAL A 47 4.01 -7.47 32.54
N PHE A 48 2.89 -8.18 32.38
CA PHE A 48 2.62 -9.44 33.09
C PHE A 48 3.19 -10.68 32.39
N LEU A 49 3.85 -10.53 31.23
CA LEU A 49 4.50 -11.63 30.53
C LEU A 49 5.92 -11.89 31.04
N ASP A 50 6.37 -13.13 30.92
CA ASP A 50 7.79 -13.47 31.07
C ASP A 50 8.60 -12.71 30.02
N HIS A 51 9.54 -11.88 30.47
CA HIS A 51 10.33 -10.90 29.68
C HIS A 51 9.57 -9.61 29.27
N GLY A 52 8.39 -9.37 29.84
CA GLY A 52 7.64 -8.13 29.68
C GLY A 52 7.32 -7.80 28.23
N SER A 53 7.55 -6.54 27.84
CA SER A 53 7.36 -6.05 26.46
C SER A 53 8.28 -6.70 25.41
N ASN A 54 9.33 -7.39 25.83
CA ASN A 54 10.25 -8.09 24.93
C ASN A 54 9.83 -9.55 24.68
N SER A 55 8.74 -10.00 25.29
CA SER A 55 8.19 -11.34 25.08
C SER A 55 7.68 -11.51 23.65
N PRO A 56 7.87 -12.68 23.00
CA PRO A 56 7.26 -12.99 21.70
C PRO A 56 5.73 -12.83 21.71
N TYR A 57 5.08 -12.98 22.87
CA TYR A 57 3.64 -12.84 23.04
C TYR A 57 3.18 -11.41 23.37
N ALA A 58 4.10 -10.44 23.47
CA ALA A 58 3.77 -9.06 23.82
C ALA A 58 2.71 -8.42 22.91
N PRO A 59 2.70 -8.62 21.57
CA PRO A 59 1.65 -8.07 20.72
C PRO A 59 0.26 -8.68 21.01
N MET A 60 0.20 -9.99 21.27
CA MET A 60 -1.05 -10.67 21.61
C MET A 60 -1.57 -10.22 22.99
N ALA A 61 -0.69 -10.12 23.99
CA ALA A 61 -1.06 -9.61 25.29
C ALA A 61 -1.52 -8.15 25.22
N ALA A 62 -0.86 -7.30 24.43
CA ALA A 62 -1.28 -5.92 24.21
C ALA A 62 -2.69 -5.85 23.61
N LEU A 63 -3.00 -6.69 22.62
CA LEU A 63 -4.34 -6.75 22.01
C LEU A 63 -5.40 -7.20 23.03
N VAL A 64 -5.14 -8.29 23.76
CA VAL A 64 -6.06 -8.80 24.79
C VAL A 64 -6.27 -7.77 25.89
N GLY A 65 -5.18 -7.13 26.34
CA GLY A 65 -5.22 -6.05 27.33
C GLY A 65 -6.06 -4.87 26.87
N ALA A 66 -5.86 -4.42 25.64
CA ALA A 66 -6.62 -3.33 25.04
C ALA A 66 -8.13 -3.64 25.01
N ILE A 67 -8.50 -4.87 24.62
CA ILE A 67 -9.91 -5.31 24.57
C ILE A 67 -10.51 -5.37 25.98
N VAL A 68 -9.84 -6.02 26.93
CA VAL A 68 -10.37 -6.24 28.28
C VAL A 68 -10.50 -4.92 29.04
N ILE A 69 -9.42 -4.14 29.12
CA ILE A 69 -9.42 -2.88 29.88
C ILE A 69 -10.24 -1.82 29.14
N GLY A 70 -10.19 -1.78 27.80
CA GLY A 70 -11.05 -0.94 26.99
C GLY A 70 -12.54 -1.21 27.22
N SER A 71 -12.96 -2.48 27.30
CA SER A 71 -14.36 -2.84 27.56
C SER A 71 -14.81 -2.44 28.97
N ILE A 72 -13.96 -2.65 29.98
CA ILE A 72 -14.27 -2.27 31.38
C ILE A 72 -14.42 -0.75 31.51
N THR A 73 -13.47 0.01 30.97
CA THR A 73 -13.49 1.47 31.02
C THR A 73 -14.61 2.08 30.19
N LEU A 74 -14.96 1.49 29.04
CA LEU A 74 -16.15 1.84 28.27
C LEU A 74 -17.42 1.71 29.11
N ALA A 75 -17.62 0.56 29.76
CA ALA A 75 -18.80 0.33 30.60
C ALA A 75 -18.88 1.34 31.77
N LEU A 76 -17.75 1.59 32.44
CA LEU A 76 -17.66 2.60 33.50
C LEU A 76 -17.97 4.01 32.98
N ALA A 77 -17.41 4.39 31.83
CA ALA A 77 -17.59 5.72 31.27
C ALA A 77 -19.02 5.95 30.76
N VAL A 78 -19.67 4.93 30.21
CA VAL A 78 -21.10 4.99 29.83
C VAL A 78 -21.98 5.19 31.06
N THR A 79 -21.79 4.39 32.12
CA THR A 79 -22.58 4.54 33.36
C THR A 79 -22.36 5.90 34.04
N LEU A 80 -21.13 6.41 33.99
CA LEU A 80 -20.83 7.77 34.46
C LEU A 80 -21.51 8.82 33.57
N GLY A 81 -21.45 8.64 32.26
CA GLY A 81 -22.06 9.53 31.28
C GLY A 81 -23.57 9.61 31.44
N GLU A 82 -24.25 8.51 31.71
CA GLU A 82 -25.70 8.48 31.97
C GLU A 82 -26.04 9.33 33.20
N ARG A 83 -25.30 9.18 34.30
CA ARG A 83 -25.49 10.00 35.51
C ARG A 83 -25.25 11.49 35.26
N VAL A 84 -24.22 11.82 34.47
CA VAL A 84 -23.91 13.21 34.11
C VAL A 84 -25.00 13.78 33.23
N ARG A 85 -25.45 13.03 32.21
CA ARG A 85 -26.52 13.41 31.30
C ARG A 85 -27.83 13.66 32.05
N ASP A 86 -28.25 12.76 32.93
CA ASP A 86 -29.47 12.91 33.73
C ASP A 86 -29.42 14.13 34.69
N SER A 87 -28.21 14.53 35.09
CA SER A 87 -28.00 15.68 35.95
C SER A 87 -27.95 17.00 35.18
N ALA A 88 -27.32 17.02 34.01
CA ALA A 88 -27.04 18.21 33.22
C ALA A 88 -28.11 18.52 32.16
N VAL A 89 -28.81 17.49 31.66
CA VAL A 89 -29.73 17.57 30.52
C VAL A 89 -31.12 17.16 30.99
N ARG A 90 -31.86 18.12 31.58
CA ARG A 90 -33.21 17.91 32.12
C ARG A 90 -34.31 18.64 31.36
N HIS A 91 -33.93 19.55 30.48
CA HIS A 91 -34.89 20.32 29.68
C HIS A 91 -35.02 19.70 28.29
N PRO A 92 -36.26 19.60 27.74
CA PRO A 92 -36.52 18.99 26.44
C PRO A 92 -35.67 19.57 25.29
N PHE A 93 -35.36 20.87 25.35
CA PHE A 93 -34.50 21.52 24.37
C PHE A 93 -33.07 20.97 24.38
N TRP A 94 -32.46 20.82 25.56
CA TRP A 94 -31.11 20.29 25.70
C TRP A 94 -31.05 18.78 25.45
N GLU A 95 -32.13 18.04 25.75
CA GLU A 95 -32.25 16.62 25.40
C GLU A 95 -32.19 16.40 23.89
N VAL A 96 -32.87 17.25 23.11
CA VAL A 96 -32.83 17.20 21.64
C VAL A 96 -31.44 17.54 21.12
N ILE A 97 -30.77 18.57 21.66
CA ILE A 97 -29.40 18.94 21.25
C ILE A 97 -28.41 17.81 21.54
N ASP A 98 -28.46 17.26 22.76
CA ASP A 98 -27.60 16.14 23.16
C ASP A 98 -27.88 14.90 22.30
N GLY A 99 -29.15 14.62 21.99
CA GLY A 99 -29.55 13.56 21.05
C GLY A 99 -28.99 13.78 19.64
N ILE A 100 -29.15 14.98 19.07
CA ILE A 100 -28.60 15.30 17.73
C ILE A 100 -27.09 15.11 17.72
N GLY A 101 -26.38 15.61 18.75
CA GLY A 101 -24.95 15.42 18.88
C GLY A 101 -24.55 13.94 18.97
N GLY A 102 -25.29 13.14 19.73
CA GLY A 102 -25.08 11.70 19.85
C GLY A 102 -25.31 10.97 18.51
N ALA A 103 -26.35 11.35 17.77
CA ALA A 103 -26.62 10.83 16.44
C ALA A 103 -25.47 11.12 15.47
N MET A 104 -24.97 12.35 15.45
CA MET A 104 -23.85 12.77 14.61
C MET A 104 -22.56 12.02 14.96
N LEU A 105 -22.25 11.88 16.25
CA LEU A 105 -21.05 11.18 16.71
C LEU A 105 -21.05 9.70 16.28
N ILE A 106 -22.14 8.98 16.58
CA ILE A 106 -22.22 7.54 16.29
C ILE A 106 -22.34 7.29 14.77
N ALA A 107 -23.02 8.16 14.03
CA ALA A 107 -23.04 8.10 12.57
C ALA A 107 -21.64 8.31 11.97
N ALA A 108 -20.87 9.27 12.47
CA ALA A 108 -19.50 9.53 12.00
C ALA A 108 -18.58 8.32 12.27
N ILE A 109 -18.68 7.70 13.46
CA ILE A 109 -17.93 6.48 13.78
C ILE A 109 -18.34 5.34 12.83
N GLY A 110 -19.64 5.15 12.60
CA GLY A 110 -20.16 4.15 11.67
C GLY A 110 -19.64 4.31 10.25
N LEU A 111 -19.67 5.54 9.72
CA LEU A 111 -19.11 5.86 8.41
C LEU A 111 -17.60 5.63 8.35
N GLY A 112 -16.86 5.94 9.42
CA GLY A 112 -15.44 5.63 9.52
C GLY A 112 -15.15 4.13 9.45
N ILE A 113 -15.95 3.30 10.12
CA ILE A 113 -15.83 1.83 10.05
C ILE A 113 -16.13 1.33 8.63
N VAL A 114 -17.22 1.81 8.02
CA VAL A 114 -17.57 1.48 6.63
C VAL A 114 -16.44 1.84 5.69
N TRP A 115 -15.84 3.01 5.86
CA TRP A 115 -14.72 3.46 5.04
C TRP A 115 -13.48 2.57 5.19
N VAL A 116 -13.09 2.19 6.42
CA VAL A 116 -11.98 1.25 6.64
C VAL A 116 -12.27 -0.12 6.02
N LEU A 117 -13.50 -0.63 6.16
CA LEU A 117 -13.93 -1.90 5.58
C LEU A 117 -13.98 -1.84 4.05
N ALA A 118 -14.46 -0.74 3.48
CA ALA A 118 -14.49 -0.50 2.04
C ALA A 118 -13.07 -0.44 1.47
N ALA A 119 -12.17 0.29 2.12
CA ALA A 119 -10.76 0.30 1.77
C ALA A 119 -10.19 -1.11 1.79
N ALA A 120 -10.37 -1.88 2.87
CA ALA A 120 -9.90 -3.26 2.96
C ALA A 120 -10.51 -4.19 1.89
N ALA A 121 -11.80 -4.01 1.57
CA ALA A 121 -12.52 -4.83 0.59
C ALA A 121 -12.00 -4.67 -0.84
N VAL A 122 -11.51 -3.48 -1.21
CA VAL A 122 -10.87 -3.24 -2.52
C VAL A 122 -9.60 -4.08 -2.68
N TYR A 123 -8.89 -4.37 -1.58
CA TYR A 123 -7.63 -5.12 -1.58
C TYR A 123 -7.79 -6.65 -1.45
N TYR A 124 -9.00 -7.19 -1.22
CA TYR A 124 -9.21 -8.65 -1.12
C TYR A 124 -9.45 -9.27 -2.52
N PRO A 125 -8.56 -10.16 -3.02
CA PRO A 125 -8.58 -10.66 -4.39
C PRO A 125 -9.69 -11.68 -4.71
N SER A 126 -10.57 -12.02 -3.75
CA SER A 126 -11.52 -13.14 -3.88
C SER A 126 -12.95 -12.74 -4.25
N SER A 127 -13.26 -11.45 -4.50
CA SER A 127 -14.63 -11.03 -4.83
C SER A 127 -14.74 -9.84 -5.79
N ASP A 128 -14.69 -10.11 -7.10
CA ASP A 128 -14.86 -9.12 -8.18
C ASP A 128 -16.19 -8.33 -8.14
N GLY A 129 -17.22 -8.87 -7.48
CA GLY A 129 -18.50 -8.19 -7.28
C GLY A 129 -18.42 -7.10 -6.21
N LEU A 130 -17.81 -7.42 -5.07
CA LEU A 130 -17.71 -6.50 -3.93
C LEU A 130 -16.80 -5.30 -4.25
N ARG A 131 -15.69 -5.53 -4.96
CA ARG A 131 -14.78 -4.46 -5.42
C ARG A 131 -15.51 -3.48 -6.34
N ARG A 132 -16.29 -3.97 -7.31
CA ARG A 132 -17.10 -3.13 -8.20
C ARG A 132 -18.18 -2.35 -7.46
N ASP A 133 -18.83 -2.94 -6.48
CA ASP A 133 -19.88 -2.26 -5.69
C ASP A 133 -19.30 -1.14 -4.81
N VAL A 134 -18.09 -1.34 -4.26
CA VAL A 134 -17.34 -0.33 -3.51
C VAL A 134 -16.85 0.79 -4.42
N GLN A 135 -16.24 0.46 -5.57
CA GLN A 135 -15.73 1.45 -6.53
C GLN A 135 -16.83 2.34 -7.12
N ASN A 136 -18.05 1.83 -7.28
CA ASN A 136 -19.19 2.59 -7.79
C ASN A 136 -20.04 3.25 -6.69
N SER A 137 -19.66 3.15 -5.41
CA SER A 137 -20.41 3.69 -4.29
C SER A 137 -20.21 5.21 -4.16
N LEU A 138 -21.31 5.95 -4.21
CA LEU A 138 -21.30 7.39 -4.02
C LEU A 138 -20.97 7.77 -2.57
N LEU A 139 -21.41 6.98 -1.60
CA LEU A 139 -21.16 7.23 -0.18
C LEU A 139 -19.71 6.94 0.19
N VAL A 140 -19.13 5.85 -0.31
CA VAL A 140 -17.70 5.55 -0.08
C VAL A 140 -16.83 6.61 -0.74
N GLY A 141 -17.13 7.00 -1.99
CA GLY A 141 -16.41 8.07 -2.69
C GLY A 141 -16.46 9.40 -1.91
N ALA A 142 -17.64 9.84 -1.48
CA ALA A 142 -17.80 11.08 -0.71
C ALA A 142 -17.04 11.05 0.62
N VAL A 143 -17.05 9.92 1.35
CA VAL A 143 -16.29 9.79 2.60
C VAL A 143 -14.78 9.79 2.32
N ASN A 144 -14.33 9.17 1.22
CA ASN A 144 -12.94 9.15 0.82
C ASN A 144 -12.40 10.53 0.45
N ASP A 145 -13.21 11.37 -0.22
CA ASP A 145 -12.83 12.75 -0.54
C ASP A 145 -12.67 13.62 0.71
N LEU A 146 -13.49 13.37 1.73
CA LEU A 146 -13.44 14.06 3.03
C LEU A 146 -12.29 13.57 3.92
N MET A 147 -11.98 12.28 3.85
CA MET A 147 -10.94 11.63 4.64
C MET A 147 -10.10 10.72 3.75
N PRO A 148 -9.18 11.27 2.95
CA PRO A 148 -8.31 10.45 2.12
C PRO A 148 -7.43 9.58 3.03
N PRO A 149 -7.24 8.29 2.70
CA PRO A 149 -6.45 7.39 3.53
C PRO A 149 -5.01 7.91 3.56
N SER A 150 -4.50 8.17 4.75
CA SER A 150 -3.17 8.78 4.93
C SER A 150 -2.40 8.15 6.08
N GLY A 151 -1.07 8.17 5.97
CA GLY A 151 -0.15 7.78 7.04
C GLY A 151 -0.23 6.29 7.45
N PRO A 152 -0.47 5.96 8.74
CA PRO A 152 -0.39 4.57 9.25
C PRO A 152 -1.43 3.62 8.65
N LEU A 153 -2.61 4.12 8.27
CA LEU A 153 -3.66 3.30 7.66
C LEU A 153 -3.27 2.90 6.23
N MET A 154 -2.65 3.81 5.48
CA MET A 154 -2.07 3.48 4.17
C MET A 154 -0.96 2.46 4.32
N GLN A 155 -0.05 2.60 5.29
CA GLN A 155 0.96 1.56 5.56
C GLN A 155 0.36 0.19 5.92
N ALA A 156 -0.78 0.17 6.63
CA ALA A 156 -1.50 -1.06 6.95
C ALA A 156 -2.23 -1.66 5.74
N LEU A 157 -2.85 -0.82 4.89
CA LEU A 157 -3.54 -1.21 3.67
C LEU A 157 -2.55 -1.64 2.57
N HIS A 158 -1.44 -0.94 2.37
CA HIS A 158 -0.35 -1.30 1.44
C HIS A 158 0.38 -2.58 1.83
N ARG A 159 0.34 -2.97 3.12
CA ARG A 159 0.82 -4.29 3.55
C ARG A 159 -0.12 -5.42 3.09
N ILE A 160 -1.35 -5.09 2.70
CA ILE A 160 -2.38 -6.00 2.19
C ILE A 160 -2.46 -5.96 0.65
N ASP A 161 -1.87 -4.95 -0.02
CA ASP A 161 -1.78 -4.89 -1.48
C ASP A 161 -0.85 -6.00 -2.02
N PRO A 162 -1.37 -7.03 -2.72
CA PRO A 162 -0.56 -8.14 -3.15
C PRO A 162 0.34 -7.71 -4.32
N VAL A 163 1.66 -7.86 -4.16
CA VAL A 163 2.60 -7.87 -5.28
C VAL A 163 2.05 -8.79 -6.37
N PRO A 164 2.06 -8.43 -7.67
CA PRO A 164 1.64 -9.33 -8.73
C PRO A 164 2.26 -10.71 -8.55
N GLN A 165 1.43 -11.75 -8.55
CA GLN A 165 1.82 -13.11 -8.23
C GLN A 165 1.82 -13.99 -9.47
N PHE A 166 2.93 -14.68 -9.72
CA PHE A 166 3.06 -15.60 -10.85
C PHE A 166 3.26 -17.02 -10.34
N ALA A 167 2.41 -17.94 -10.83
CA ALA A 167 2.56 -19.39 -10.67
C ALA A 167 3.81 -19.86 -11.41
N SER A 168 4.95 -19.63 -10.78
CA SER A 168 6.26 -19.95 -11.31
C SER A 168 7.19 -20.15 -10.13
N SER A 169 8.11 -21.11 -10.25
CA SER A 169 9.20 -21.23 -9.30
C SER A 169 10.46 -20.53 -9.82
N PRO A 170 11.26 -19.91 -8.94
CA PRO A 170 12.63 -19.51 -9.28
C PRO A 170 13.47 -20.70 -9.77
N GLY A 171 13.07 -21.94 -9.45
CA GLY A 171 13.78 -23.16 -9.83
C GLY A 171 15.09 -23.32 -9.06
N GLU A 172 16.09 -23.97 -9.67
CA GLU A 172 17.44 -24.12 -9.14
C GLU A 172 18.28 -22.84 -9.28
N ILE A 173 17.81 -21.73 -8.73
CA ILE A 173 18.65 -20.54 -8.53
C ILE A 173 19.31 -20.67 -7.17
N ALA A 174 20.64 -20.57 -7.12
CA ALA A 174 21.39 -20.59 -5.86
C ALA A 174 20.93 -19.46 -4.92
N ARG A 175 21.17 -19.62 -3.61
CA ARG A 175 20.78 -18.59 -2.63
C ARG A 175 21.43 -17.23 -2.95
N PRO A 176 20.76 -16.11 -2.63
CA PRO A 176 21.38 -14.79 -2.70
C PRO A 176 22.69 -14.74 -1.92
N ASP A 177 23.65 -13.98 -2.43
CA ASP A 177 24.86 -13.67 -1.70
C ASP A 177 24.60 -12.48 -0.78
N VAL A 178 24.72 -12.69 0.53
CA VAL A 178 24.50 -11.64 1.54
C VAL A 178 25.49 -10.47 1.40
N GLY A 179 26.66 -10.68 0.78
CA GLY A 179 27.66 -9.63 0.57
C GLY A 179 27.28 -8.61 -0.49
N THR A 180 26.50 -8.99 -1.52
CA THR A 180 26.27 -8.13 -2.70
C THR A 180 25.62 -6.80 -2.35
N GLY A 181 24.67 -6.78 -1.40
CA GLY A 181 24.02 -5.53 -0.97
C GLY A 181 24.98 -4.55 -0.27
N SER A 182 26.13 -5.02 0.20
CA SER A 182 27.14 -4.20 0.87
C SER A 182 28.21 -3.67 -0.08
N GLU A 183 28.19 -4.03 -1.36
CA GLU A 183 29.19 -3.56 -2.31
C GLU A 183 29.06 -2.06 -2.58
N ALA A 184 30.19 -1.39 -2.80
CA ALA A 184 30.22 0.07 -2.96
C ALA A 184 29.41 0.53 -4.17
N ALA A 185 29.54 -0.17 -5.30
CA ALA A 185 28.80 0.16 -6.52
C ALA A 185 27.28 -0.08 -6.37
N VAL A 186 26.86 -1.09 -5.60
CA VAL A 186 25.43 -1.31 -5.30
C VAL A 186 24.87 -0.20 -4.41
N ARG A 187 25.66 0.26 -3.42
CA ARG A 187 25.28 1.40 -2.57
C ARG A 187 25.24 2.71 -3.35
N GLU A 188 26.15 2.92 -4.28
CA GLU A 188 26.15 4.08 -5.17
C GLU A 188 24.95 4.05 -6.12
N ALA A 189 24.61 2.87 -6.67
CA ALA A 189 23.44 2.69 -7.52
C ALA A 189 22.12 3.05 -6.82
N ALA A 190 22.08 2.96 -5.48
CA ALA A 190 20.91 3.32 -4.69
C ALA A 190 20.57 4.83 -4.78
N ASN A 191 21.54 5.69 -5.09
CA ASN A 191 21.31 7.12 -5.31
C ASN A 191 20.55 7.40 -6.62
N SER A 192 20.50 6.42 -7.53
CA SER A 192 19.77 6.50 -8.79
C SER A 192 18.35 5.93 -8.72
N VAL A 193 17.93 5.44 -7.56
CA VAL A 193 16.63 4.83 -7.33
C VAL A 193 15.72 5.83 -6.64
N VAL A 194 14.48 5.88 -7.10
CA VAL A 194 13.48 6.85 -6.68
C VAL A 194 12.20 6.14 -6.27
N LYS A 195 11.45 6.74 -5.36
CA LYS A 195 10.10 6.33 -5.00
C LYS A 195 9.14 6.95 -6.01
N VAL A 196 8.20 6.16 -6.51
CA VAL A 196 7.15 6.63 -7.43
C VAL A 196 5.82 6.52 -6.69
N SER A 197 5.02 7.57 -6.70
CA SER A 197 3.71 7.58 -6.06
C SER A 197 2.70 8.40 -6.85
N GLY A 198 1.42 8.12 -6.65
CA GLY A 198 0.31 8.87 -7.22
C GLY A 198 -1.01 8.36 -6.66
N THR A 199 -2.11 8.88 -7.17
CA THR A 199 -3.46 8.52 -6.74
C THR A 199 -4.32 8.09 -7.93
N CYS A 200 -5.16 7.08 -7.69
CA CYS A 200 -6.13 6.60 -8.67
C CYS A 200 -7.45 6.32 -7.96
N GLN A 201 -8.54 6.96 -8.40
CA GLN A 201 -9.86 6.88 -7.73
C GLN A 201 -9.81 7.12 -6.21
N GLY A 202 -8.92 8.03 -5.77
CA GLY A 202 -8.75 8.37 -4.36
C GLY A 202 -7.94 7.37 -3.52
N PHE A 203 -7.33 6.36 -4.16
CA PHE A 203 -6.38 5.43 -3.54
C PHE A 203 -4.95 5.80 -3.93
N GLY A 204 -4.05 5.85 -2.94
CA GLY A 204 -2.62 5.99 -3.22
C GLY A 204 -2.06 4.72 -3.83
N ILE A 205 -1.20 4.86 -4.82
CA ILE A 205 -0.41 3.79 -5.43
C ILE A 205 1.05 4.18 -5.30
N MET A 206 1.91 3.20 -5.07
CA MET A 206 3.34 3.42 -4.90
C MET A 206 4.17 2.29 -5.48
N GLY A 207 5.39 2.64 -5.85
CA GLY A 207 6.41 1.72 -6.30
C GLY A 207 7.78 2.35 -6.22
N SER A 208 8.71 1.72 -6.91
CA SER A 208 10.06 2.21 -7.11
C SER A 208 10.26 2.56 -8.59
N GLY A 209 11.27 3.35 -8.86
CA GLY A 209 11.76 3.63 -10.20
C GLY A 209 13.26 3.88 -10.17
N TRP A 210 13.87 4.04 -11.33
CA TRP A 210 15.30 4.35 -11.41
C TRP A 210 15.61 5.18 -12.66
N ALA A 211 16.65 6.02 -12.56
CA ALA A 211 17.07 6.89 -13.64
C ALA A 211 17.78 6.11 -14.76
N VAL A 212 17.31 6.30 -15.99
CA VAL A 212 17.92 5.73 -17.22
C VAL A 212 18.66 6.78 -18.05
N GLY A 213 18.47 8.05 -17.75
CA GLY A 213 19.08 9.19 -18.42
C GLY A 213 18.72 10.48 -17.70
N PRO A 214 19.16 11.63 -18.23
CA PRO A 214 18.75 12.94 -17.71
C PRO A 214 17.23 13.05 -17.70
N ASP A 215 16.67 13.42 -16.56
CA ASP A 215 15.24 13.66 -16.34
C ASP A 215 14.33 12.49 -16.73
N THR A 216 14.87 11.28 -16.90
CA THR A 216 14.15 10.13 -17.45
C THR A 216 14.26 8.92 -16.54
N PHE A 217 13.11 8.40 -16.14
CA PHE A 217 12.99 7.35 -15.14
C PHE A 217 12.17 6.18 -15.68
N VAL A 218 12.48 4.97 -15.21
CA VAL A 218 11.71 3.77 -15.51
C VAL A 218 11.00 3.29 -14.27
N THR A 219 9.75 2.86 -14.43
CA THR A 219 8.97 2.14 -13.41
C THR A 219 8.06 1.12 -14.08
N ASN A 220 7.17 0.48 -13.32
CA ASN A 220 6.15 -0.40 -13.87
C ASN A 220 4.91 0.36 -14.34
N ALA A 221 4.19 -0.20 -15.31
CA ALA A 221 2.98 0.42 -15.85
C ALA A 221 1.85 0.44 -14.81
N HIS A 222 1.69 -0.61 -14.01
CA HIS A 222 0.69 -0.66 -12.94
C HIS A 222 0.97 0.36 -11.82
N VAL A 223 2.23 0.79 -11.64
CA VAL A 223 2.59 1.81 -10.64
C VAL A 223 2.07 3.19 -11.01
N VAL A 224 1.75 3.44 -12.28
CA VAL A 224 1.28 4.76 -12.79
C VAL A 224 -0.04 4.69 -13.56
N ALA A 225 -0.70 3.54 -13.54
CA ALA A 225 -1.93 3.30 -14.30
C ALA A 225 -3.09 4.19 -13.81
N GLY A 226 -3.66 4.99 -14.71
CA GLY A 226 -4.80 5.86 -14.46
C GLY A 226 -4.56 7.01 -13.47
N GLN A 227 -3.31 7.34 -13.20
CA GLN A 227 -2.94 8.46 -12.32
C GLN A 227 -2.81 9.76 -13.10
N ASP A 228 -3.28 10.84 -12.49
CA ASP A 228 -3.16 12.20 -13.01
C ASP A 228 -2.13 13.05 -12.22
N ASP A 229 -1.57 12.50 -11.14
CA ASP A 229 -0.75 13.22 -10.16
C ASP A 229 0.55 12.48 -9.80
N THR A 230 1.10 11.69 -10.74
CA THR A 230 2.32 10.92 -10.52
C THR A 230 3.48 11.83 -10.07
N ARG A 231 4.14 11.42 -8.98
CA ARG A 231 5.32 12.07 -8.40
C ARG A 231 6.48 11.09 -8.28
N ILE A 232 7.67 11.65 -8.40
CA ILE A 232 8.93 10.96 -8.14
C ILE A 232 9.60 11.63 -6.95
N GLU A 233 10.12 10.84 -6.02
CA GLU A 233 10.84 11.30 -4.83
C GLU A 233 12.18 10.57 -4.71
N THR A 234 13.26 11.32 -4.54
CA THR A 234 14.62 10.78 -4.32
C THR A 234 14.83 10.38 -2.86
N ASN A 235 15.86 9.59 -2.58
CA ASN A 235 16.17 9.16 -1.21
C ASN A 235 16.57 10.31 -0.26
N ASP A 236 17.05 11.45 -0.80
CA ASP A 236 17.32 12.67 -0.04
C ASP A 236 16.10 13.60 0.10
N GLY A 237 14.94 13.20 -0.43
CA GLY A 237 13.66 13.87 -0.23
C GLY A 237 13.32 14.95 -1.27
N GLN A 238 14.12 15.10 -2.33
CA GLN A 238 13.73 15.93 -3.47
C GLN A 238 12.56 15.26 -4.19
N SER A 239 11.61 16.05 -4.68
CA SER A 239 10.48 15.49 -5.41
C SER A 239 10.03 16.38 -6.55
N ALA A 240 9.55 15.74 -7.61
CA ALA A 240 9.02 16.40 -8.79
C ALA A 240 7.77 15.67 -9.30
N SER A 241 6.89 16.42 -9.97
CA SER A 241 5.83 15.82 -10.78
C SER A 241 6.47 15.09 -11.97
N ALA A 242 5.88 13.96 -12.35
CA ALA A 242 6.39 13.12 -13.40
C ALA A 242 5.34 12.87 -14.48
N THR A 243 5.75 13.01 -15.73
CA THR A 243 4.89 12.84 -16.90
C THR A 243 5.23 11.52 -17.59
N PRO A 244 4.28 10.60 -17.80
CA PRO A 244 4.50 9.40 -18.59
C PRO A 244 4.79 9.76 -20.05
N ILE A 245 5.93 9.32 -20.58
CA ILE A 245 6.35 9.55 -21.98
C ILE A 245 6.42 8.27 -22.81
N ALA A 246 6.30 7.12 -22.16
CA ALA A 246 6.03 5.84 -22.80
C ALA A 246 5.31 4.94 -21.80
N TYR A 247 4.31 4.19 -22.29
CA TYR A 247 3.50 3.32 -21.46
C TYR A 247 3.23 2.01 -22.19
N SER A 248 3.61 0.89 -21.57
CA SER A 248 3.44 -0.45 -22.13
C SER A 248 2.75 -1.36 -21.10
N PRO A 249 1.41 -1.40 -21.07
CA PRO A 249 0.67 -2.19 -20.08
C PRO A 249 0.95 -3.68 -20.24
N ARG A 250 1.07 -4.16 -21.49
CA ARG A 250 1.40 -5.57 -21.80
C ARG A 250 2.75 -6.00 -21.24
N ASN A 251 3.76 -5.13 -21.24
CA ASN A 251 5.09 -5.45 -20.73
C ASN A 251 5.31 -4.95 -19.30
N ASP A 252 4.34 -4.23 -18.75
CA ASP A 252 4.36 -3.56 -17.47
C ASP A 252 5.55 -2.63 -17.27
N ILE A 253 5.81 -1.77 -18.25
CA ILE A 253 6.83 -0.71 -18.17
C ILE A 253 6.17 0.63 -18.44
N ALA A 254 6.54 1.62 -17.64
CA ALA A 254 6.35 3.02 -17.94
C ALA A 254 7.70 3.75 -17.93
N ILE A 255 7.86 4.72 -18.82
CA ILE A 255 8.98 5.66 -18.82
C ILE A 255 8.40 7.02 -18.47
N LEU A 256 8.98 7.64 -17.46
CA LEU A 256 8.54 8.92 -16.91
C LEU A 256 9.59 9.99 -17.20
N ARG A 257 9.13 11.21 -17.45
CA ARG A 257 9.96 12.42 -17.43
C ARG A 257 9.70 13.20 -16.15
N ALA A 258 10.74 13.60 -15.43
CA ALA A 258 10.64 14.48 -14.27
C ALA A 258 11.90 15.33 -14.13
N ASP A 259 11.74 16.59 -13.71
CA ASP A 259 12.85 17.54 -13.51
C ASP A 259 13.56 17.24 -12.18
N LEU A 260 14.48 16.26 -12.21
CA LEU A 260 15.27 15.80 -11.06
C LEU A 260 16.67 15.39 -11.53
N ASP A 261 17.70 15.96 -10.90
CA ASP A 261 19.09 15.62 -11.17
C ASP A 261 19.51 14.32 -10.45
N VAL A 262 19.17 13.19 -11.07
CA VAL A 262 19.47 11.85 -10.56
C VAL A 262 20.41 11.14 -11.54
N PRO A 263 21.56 10.61 -11.09
CA PRO A 263 22.51 9.95 -11.98
C PRO A 263 21.91 8.69 -12.59
N ALA A 264 22.06 8.50 -13.90
CA ALA A 264 21.54 7.33 -14.59
C ALA A 264 22.32 6.04 -14.27
N LEU A 265 21.62 4.91 -14.15
CA LEU A 265 22.27 3.61 -13.98
C LEU A 265 22.69 2.99 -15.32
N PRO A 266 23.88 2.37 -15.39
CA PRO A 266 24.24 1.54 -16.53
C PRO A 266 23.37 0.28 -16.58
N ALA A 267 22.89 -0.10 -17.76
CA ALA A 267 22.07 -1.29 -17.96
C ALA A 267 22.79 -2.36 -18.79
N LEU A 268 22.78 -3.61 -18.33
CA LEU A 268 23.28 -4.75 -19.10
C LEU A 268 22.24 -5.24 -20.11
N ALA A 269 22.62 -5.36 -21.39
CA ALA A 269 21.72 -5.84 -22.44
C ALA A 269 21.18 -7.26 -22.15
N ARG A 270 21.97 -8.10 -21.46
CA ARG A 270 21.59 -9.45 -21.07
C ARG A 270 22.15 -9.77 -19.69
N ALA A 271 21.28 -10.22 -18.79
CA ALA A 271 21.66 -10.74 -17.48
C ALA A 271 22.14 -12.20 -17.59
N PRO A 272 23.38 -12.54 -17.19
CA PRO A 272 23.81 -13.93 -17.08
C PRO A 272 23.03 -14.67 -15.99
N ARG A 273 22.77 -15.97 -16.20
CA ARG A 273 22.13 -16.81 -15.18
C ARG A 273 23.08 -16.99 -14.00
N GLY A 274 22.56 -16.87 -12.79
CA GLY A 274 23.30 -17.09 -11.55
C GLY A 274 24.07 -15.88 -11.05
N THR A 275 24.02 -14.73 -11.74
CA THR A 275 24.67 -13.49 -11.32
C THR A 275 24.21 -13.07 -9.92
N ALA A 276 25.16 -12.79 -9.03
CA ALA A 276 24.89 -12.21 -7.73
C ALA A 276 24.31 -10.80 -7.93
N ALA A 277 23.21 -10.50 -7.24
CA ALA A 277 22.44 -9.30 -7.51
C ALA A 277 21.85 -8.69 -6.23
N ALA A 278 21.29 -7.50 -6.33
CA ALA A 278 20.49 -6.87 -5.30
C ALA A 278 19.26 -6.20 -5.91
N VAL A 279 18.13 -6.30 -5.21
CA VAL A 279 16.93 -5.50 -5.48
C VAL A 279 17.05 -4.21 -4.68
N ILE A 280 16.92 -3.07 -5.35
CA ILE A 280 16.91 -1.76 -4.70
C ILE A 280 15.51 -1.16 -4.88
N GLY A 281 14.91 -0.67 -3.78
CA GLY A 281 13.56 -0.08 -3.83
C GLY A 281 13.00 0.29 -2.47
N TYR A 282 11.73 0.71 -2.45
CA TYR A 282 11.00 1.25 -1.29
C TYR A 282 9.90 0.29 -0.82
N PRO A 283 10.25 -0.80 -0.12
CA PRO A 283 9.27 -1.82 0.24
C PRO A 283 8.25 -1.32 1.27
N ASN A 284 6.96 -1.51 0.99
CA ASN A 284 5.81 -1.15 1.86
C ASN A 284 5.78 0.32 2.26
N ASP A 285 6.05 1.24 1.32
CA ASP A 285 6.20 2.69 1.60
C ASP A 285 7.32 3.02 2.59
N GLY A 286 8.24 2.08 2.78
CA GLY A 286 9.32 2.20 3.73
C GLY A 286 10.48 3.05 3.20
N PRO A 287 11.54 3.20 4.02
CA PRO A 287 12.80 3.74 3.54
C PRO A 287 13.38 2.87 2.41
N LEU A 288 14.27 3.45 1.61
CA LEU A 288 15.02 2.73 0.59
C LEU A 288 15.74 1.53 1.20
N THR A 289 15.64 0.37 0.56
CA THR A 289 16.30 -0.86 0.96
C THR A 289 17.13 -1.44 -0.18
N ILE A 290 18.20 -2.14 0.19
CA ILE A 290 19.02 -2.95 -0.71
C ILE A 290 18.90 -4.39 -0.22
N THR A 291 18.21 -5.23 -0.99
CA THR A 291 17.91 -6.62 -0.63
C THR A 291 18.72 -7.58 -1.50
N PRO A 292 19.58 -8.44 -0.93
CA PRO A 292 20.31 -9.45 -1.69
C PRO A 292 19.39 -10.34 -2.53
N ALA A 293 19.82 -10.58 -3.77
CA ALA A 293 19.14 -11.42 -4.74
C ALA A 293 20.13 -12.25 -5.57
N ARG A 294 19.60 -13.12 -6.43
CA ARG A 294 20.37 -13.79 -7.47
C ARG A 294 19.55 -13.87 -8.74
N ALA A 295 20.14 -13.45 -9.85
CA ALA A 295 19.50 -13.51 -11.15
C ALA A 295 19.39 -14.95 -11.64
N GLY A 296 18.23 -15.28 -12.20
CA GLY A 296 17.90 -16.56 -12.78
C GLY A 296 17.99 -16.54 -14.29
N GLN A 297 17.08 -17.27 -14.95
CA GLN A 297 17.04 -17.36 -16.40
C GLN A 297 15.99 -16.41 -16.96
N THR A 298 16.30 -15.77 -18.09
CA THR A 298 15.28 -15.10 -18.89
C THR A 298 14.49 -16.14 -19.69
N ARG A 299 13.17 -16.19 -19.48
CA ARG A 299 12.25 -17.12 -20.15
C ARG A 299 10.91 -16.46 -20.46
N LEU A 300 10.13 -17.07 -21.35
CA LEU A 300 8.74 -16.68 -21.58
C LEU A 300 7.88 -17.28 -20.47
N LEU A 301 7.03 -16.45 -19.88
CA LEU A 301 6.03 -16.81 -18.88
C LEU A 301 4.66 -16.33 -19.34
N LEU A 302 3.63 -17.11 -19.03
CA LEU A 302 2.26 -16.66 -19.17
C LEU A 302 1.88 -15.82 -17.95
N GLY A 303 1.23 -14.70 -18.20
CA GLY A 303 0.49 -13.96 -17.19
C GLY A 303 -0.20 -12.75 -17.78
N ASP A 304 -0.82 -11.99 -16.90
CA ASP A 304 -1.67 -10.89 -17.30
C ASP A 304 -0.86 -9.62 -17.56
N ASP A 305 -1.48 -8.65 -18.20
CA ASP A 305 -0.96 -7.29 -18.33
C ASP A 305 -1.22 -6.46 -17.06
N ALA A 306 -0.83 -5.18 -17.09
CA ALA A 306 -0.99 -4.26 -15.97
C ALA A 306 -2.45 -4.07 -15.51
N TYR A 307 -3.46 -4.41 -16.32
CA TYR A 307 -4.88 -4.29 -16.01
C TYR A 307 -5.56 -5.65 -15.75
N GLY A 308 -4.77 -6.73 -15.60
CA GLY A 308 -5.32 -8.07 -15.40
C GLY A 308 -5.92 -8.71 -16.67
N SER A 309 -5.61 -8.20 -17.85
CA SER A 309 -6.02 -8.82 -19.12
C SER A 309 -4.99 -9.85 -19.59
N GLY A 310 -5.43 -11.05 -20.00
CA GLY A 310 -4.50 -12.13 -20.35
C GLY A 310 -5.14 -13.51 -20.48
N PRO A 311 -4.33 -14.59 -20.53
CA PRO A 311 -2.87 -14.59 -20.37
C PRO A 311 -2.12 -14.27 -21.68
N PHE A 312 -0.94 -13.64 -21.56
CA PHE A 312 -0.01 -13.41 -22.67
C PHE A 312 1.38 -13.96 -22.35
N GLU A 313 2.12 -14.36 -23.39
CA GLU A 313 3.53 -14.67 -23.26
C GLU A 313 4.34 -13.38 -23.05
N ARG A 314 5.04 -13.31 -21.94
CA ARG A 314 5.90 -12.19 -21.56
C ARG A 314 7.28 -12.69 -21.24
N LEU A 315 8.26 -11.92 -21.66
CA LEU A 315 9.66 -12.25 -21.46
C LEU A 315 10.12 -11.73 -20.11
N MET A 316 10.46 -12.63 -19.20
CA MET A 316 10.76 -12.29 -17.81
C MET A 316 12.09 -12.90 -17.37
N LEU A 317 12.84 -12.15 -16.58
CA LEU A 317 14.02 -12.60 -15.85
C LEU A 317 13.56 -13.11 -14.48
N THR A 318 13.76 -14.39 -14.20
CA THR A 318 13.52 -14.90 -12.84
C THR A 318 14.60 -14.43 -11.88
N LEU A 319 14.29 -14.32 -10.60
CA LEU A 319 15.25 -14.06 -9.54
C LEU A 319 14.89 -14.81 -8.28
N ARG A 320 15.89 -15.11 -7.45
CA ARG A 320 15.72 -15.59 -6.08
C ARG A 320 16.08 -14.46 -5.12
N GLY A 321 15.23 -14.21 -4.11
CA GLY A 321 15.35 -13.06 -3.23
C GLY A 321 13.99 -12.63 -2.68
N SER A 322 13.95 -11.73 -1.70
CA SER A 322 12.69 -11.20 -1.18
C SER A 322 12.22 -10.04 -2.06
N VAL A 323 11.13 -10.25 -2.80
CA VAL A 323 10.39 -9.18 -3.48
C VAL A 323 9.16 -8.86 -2.64
N ARG A 324 8.93 -7.56 -2.40
CA ARG A 324 7.84 -7.04 -1.57
C ARG A 324 7.11 -5.94 -2.30
N HIS A 325 5.91 -5.61 -1.84
CA HIS A 325 5.16 -4.46 -2.33
C HIS A 325 6.04 -3.21 -2.23
N GLY A 326 5.98 -2.31 -3.20
CA GLY A 326 6.86 -1.15 -3.31
C GLY A 326 8.20 -1.41 -4.02
N ASN A 327 8.67 -2.67 -4.17
CA ASN A 327 9.85 -2.96 -5.00
C ASN A 327 9.55 -2.90 -6.52
N SER A 328 8.28 -3.01 -6.91
CA SER A 328 7.84 -2.93 -8.31
C SER A 328 8.37 -1.65 -8.98
N GLY A 329 8.99 -1.80 -10.14
CA GLY A 329 9.61 -0.72 -10.90
C GLY A 329 11.06 -0.42 -10.50
N GLY A 330 11.53 -0.94 -9.36
CA GLY A 330 12.91 -0.79 -8.90
C GLY A 330 13.90 -1.65 -9.69
N PRO A 331 15.20 -1.32 -9.71
CA PRO A 331 16.20 -2.08 -10.44
C PRO A 331 16.65 -3.33 -9.66
N LEU A 332 16.88 -4.41 -10.41
CA LEU A 332 17.73 -5.52 -10.01
C LEU A 332 19.14 -5.22 -10.52
N VAL A 333 20.12 -4.98 -9.65
CA VAL A 333 21.51 -4.64 -10.04
C VAL A 333 22.49 -5.77 -9.74
N ASP A 334 23.58 -5.87 -10.50
CA ASP A 334 24.71 -6.74 -10.15
C ASP A 334 25.68 -6.07 -9.17
N ALA A 335 26.72 -6.81 -8.78
CA ALA A 335 27.83 -6.38 -7.94
C ALA A 335 28.45 -5.04 -8.38
N GLU A 336 28.51 -4.79 -9.69
CA GLU A 336 29.07 -3.56 -10.27
C GLU A 336 28.03 -2.42 -10.41
N GLY A 337 26.85 -2.56 -9.82
CA GLY A 337 25.79 -1.54 -9.88
C GLY A 337 25.09 -1.44 -11.23
N ARG A 338 25.27 -2.43 -12.12
CA ARG A 338 24.64 -2.44 -13.44
C ARG A 338 23.28 -3.12 -13.38
N VAL A 339 22.27 -2.50 -13.98
CA VAL A 339 20.90 -3.03 -13.99
C VAL A 339 20.83 -4.29 -14.85
N LEU A 340 20.25 -5.35 -14.30
CA LEU A 340 19.96 -6.64 -14.94
C LEU A 340 18.50 -6.70 -15.44
N GLY A 341 17.60 -5.96 -14.80
CA GLY A 341 16.20 -5.83 -15.17
C GLY A 341 15.42 -4.99 -14.16
N THR A 342 14.14 -4.74 -14.46
CA THR A 342 13.22 -3.95 -13.62
C THR A 342 12.29 -4.89 -12.85
N VAL A 343 12.33 -4.89 -11.53
CA VAL A 343 11.50 -5.77 -10.68
C VAL A 343 10.02 -5.52 -10.95
N PHE A 344 9.25 -6.60 -11.02
CA PHE A 344 7.85 -6.56 -11.43
C PHE A 344 6.93 -7.33 -10.48
N ALA A 345 7.29 -8.57 -10.15
CA ALA A 345 6.37 -9.50 -9.52
C ALA A 345 7.07 -10.44 -8.54
N ALA A 346 6.29 -11.05 -7.65
CA ALA A 346 6.73 -12.13 -6.77
C ALA A 346 6.34 -13.50 -7.35
N THR A 347 7.15 -14.52 -7.05
CA THR A 347 6.83 -15.91 -7.39
C THR A 347 6.13 -16.60 -6.23
N THR A 348 5.08 -17.38 -6.51
CA THR A 348 4.30 -18.09 -5.46
C THR A 348 4.74 -19.52 -5.21
N GLU A 349 5.55 -20.10 -6.09
CA GLU A 349 5.97 -21.50 -6.00
C GLU A 349 7.44 -21.65 -5.59
N GLY A 350 7.73 -22.57 -4.68
CA GLY A 350 9.09 -22.86 -4.24
C GLY A 350 9.68 -21.77 -3.32
N PRO A 351 11.01 -21.57 -3.29
CA PRO A 351 11.64 -20.60 -2.41
C PRO A 351 11.29 -19.16 -2.82
N ALA A 352 11.37 -18.23 -1.86
CA ALA A 352 11.14 -16.81 -2.11
C ALA A 352 11.95 -16.29 -3.33
N GLY A 353 11.23 -15.66 -4.26
CA GLY A 353 11.78 -15.12 -5.49
C GLY A 353 10.84 -14.15 -6.15
N GLY A 354 11.17 -13.78 -7.37
CA GLY A 354 10.40 -12.82 -8.14
C GLY A 354 10.75 -12.83 -9.61
N LEU A 355 10.17 -11.88 -10.31
CA LEU A 355 10.32 -11.67 -11.74
C LEU A 355 10.72 -10.22 -11.98
N ALA A 356 11.60 -10.02 -12.94
CA ALA A 356 12.02 -8.74 -13.44
C ALA A 356 11.85 -8.67 -14.96
N ILE A 357 11.56 -7.49 -15.48
CA ILE A 357 11.47 -7.20 -16.90
C ILE A 357 12.89 -7.01 -17.44
N PRO A 358 13.34 -7.81 -18.43
CA PRO A 358 14.69 -7.70 -18.96
C PRO A 358 14.92 -6.38 -19.68
N ASN A 359 16.12 -5.81 -19.58
CA ASN A 359 16.47 -4.53 -20.19
C ASN A 359 16.25 -4.46 -21.71
N ARG A 360 16.30 -5.59 -22.43
CA ARG A 360 15.97 -5.63 -23.87
C ARG A 360 14.50 -5.29 -24.18
N VAL A 361 13.59 -5.53 -23.22
CA VAL A 361 12.19 -5.13 -23.33
C VAL A 361 12.09 -3.62 -23.14
N LEU A 362 12.75 -3.10 -22.10
CA LEU A 362 12.86 -1.66 -21.85
C LEU A 362 13.45 -0.91 -23.05
N ALA A 363 14.56 -1.39 -23.63
CA ALA A 363 15.18 -0.77 -24.79
C ALA A 363 14.23 -0.69 -26.00
N ARG A 364 13.38 -1.70 -26.21
CA ARG A 364 12.36 -1.68 -27.27
C ARG A 364 11.32 -0.59 -27.04
N ILE A 365 10.85 -0.44 -25.79
CA ILE A 365 9.84 0.54 -25.41
C ILE A 365 10.43 1.95 -25.46
N SER A 366 11.65 2.13 -24.98
CA SER A 366 12.38 3.40 -25.04
C SER A 366 12.56 3.88 -26.49
N ASN A 367 12.88 2.98 -27.43
CA ASN A 367 12.96 3.32 -28.85
C ASN A 367 11.63 3.73 -29.49
N GLN A 368 10.50 3.46 -28.82
CA GLN A 368 9.16 3.83 -29.27
C GLN A 368 8.65 5.10 -28.59
N ALA A 369 9.35 5.61 -27.58
CA ALA A 369 8.98 6.83 -26.88
C ALA A 369 9.11 8.04 -27.82
N THR A 370 8.03 8.78 -28.00
CA THR A 370 8.02 10.03 -28.77
C THR A 370 8.56 11.21 -27.96
N GLY A 371 8.63 11.05 -26.63
CA GLY A 371 8.94 12.12 -25.69
C GLY A 371 7.75 13.04 -25.41
N GLU A 372 6.59 12.79 -25.99
CA GLU A 372 5.34 13.46 -25.62
C GLU A 372 4.64 12.70 -24.49
N GLU A 373 3.74 13.38 -23.79
CA GLU A 373 2.90 12.76 -22.78
C GLU A 373 2.01 11.67 -23.38
N VAL A 374 1.88 10.53 -22.69
CA VAL A 374 1.04 9.41 -23.10
C VAL A 374 0.01 9.07 -22.02
N ASP A 375 -1.17 8.67 -22.47
CA ASP A 375 -2.25 8.19 -21.60
C ASP A 375 -1.87 6.86 -20.89
N THR A 376 -2.14 6.79 -19.59
CA THR A 376 -1.91 5.62 -18.73
C THR A 376 -3.18 4.81 -18.46
N GLY A 377 -4.28 5.14 -19.15
CA GLY A 377 -5.53 4.37 -19.16
C GLY A 377 -6.34 4.48 -17.87
N ALA A 378 -7.06 3.42 -17.51
CA ALA A 378 -7.87 3.37 -16.29
C ALA A 378 -7.04 2.97 -15.06
N CYS A 379 -7.61 3.06 -13.86
CA CYS A 379 -6.98 2.47 -12.66
C CYS A 379 -6.84 0.95 -12.82
N ALA A 380 -5.64 0.44 -12.52
CA ALA A 380 -5.32 -0.99 -12.49
C ALA A 380 -5.88 -1.71 -11.24
#